data_AF-D3AUG7-F1
#
_entry.id   AF-D3AUG7-F1
#
_cell.length_a   1.000
_cell.length_b   1.000
_cell.length_c   1.000
_cell.angle_alpha   90.00
_cell.angle_beta   90.00
_cell.angle_gamma   90.00
#
_symmetry.space_group_name_H-M   'P 1'
#
loop_
_entity.id
_entity.type
_entity.pdbx_description
1 polymer ?
#
loop_
_entity_poly.entity_id
_entity_poly.type
_entity_poly.pdbx_seq_one_letter_code
_entity_poly.pdbx_strand_id
1 'polypeptide(L)'
;MEGPAYRARLERLEQLQNQLDQTMREVYKQEKARTTSHYVDLANEAYYRSIFDIQQRTGLGFSFSAIDPAVIDRVINSKWSGANYSTRIWNNTQALAQDLKEELLVNLVTGRTDREVAEIIANKYAQGASNARRLVRTESCNLANQMEMQSYEECGIEKYRFVATLDLKTSAVCRKLDGKVFPVSEQQPGKNCPPMHPWCRSTTICVIDEIDMSNMKRRARDPVTGKTNTVPADMTYNEWYNQNVKGKAEAEAKEKEARKRK
;
A
#
# COMPACT_ATOMS: atom_id res chain seq x y z
N MET A 1 31.15 6.84 44.38
CA MET A 1 31.50 5.58 43.68
C MET A 1 30.20 4.96 43.21
N GLU A 2 29.95 4.91 41.91
CA GLU A 2 28.82 4.11 41.40
C GLU A 2 29.02 2.65 41.83
N GLY A 3 28.02 2.08 42.51
CA GLY A 3 28.13 0.75 43.12
C GLY A 3 28.12 -0.40 42.10
N PRO A 4 28.60 -1.59 42.47
CA PRO A 4 28.59 -2.79 41.62
C PRO A 4 27.23 -3.11 41.00
N ALA A 5 26.13 -2.81 41.71
CA ALA A 5 24.76 -3.03 41.23
C ALA A 5 24.38 -2.13 40.04
N TYR A 6 24.90 -0.90 39.96
CA TYR A 6 24.62 0.00 38.84
C TYR A 6 25.36 -0.45 37.58
N ARG A 7 26.62 -0.87 37.73
CA ARG A 7 27.42 -1.45 36.64
C ARG A 7 26.75 -2.70 36.05
N ALA A 8 26.27 -3.62 36.89
CA ALA A 8 25.55 -4.81 36.43
C ALA A 8 24.27 -4.49 35.63
N ARG A 9 23.58 -3.39 35.96
CA ARG A 9 22.39 -2.94 35.20
C ARG A 9 22.76 -2.38 33.82
N LEU A 10 23.87 -1.64 33.72
CA LEU A 10 24.39 -1.14 32.45
C LEU A 10 24.83 -2.28 31.52
N GLU A 11 25.58 -3.25 32.05
CA GLU A 11 26.00 -4.44 31.29
C GLU A 11 24.79 -5.23 30.78
N ARG A 12 23.76 -5.42 31.63
CA ARG A 12 22.50 -6.07 31.22
C ARG A 12 21.79 -5.29 30.11
N LEU A 13 21.75 -3.95 30.21
CA LEU A 13 21.14 -3.12 29.17
C LEU A 13 21.87 -3.28 27.84
N GLU A 14 23.20 -3.23 27.84
CA GLU A 14 24.01 -3.42 26.63
C GLU A 14 23.74 -4.79 25.98
N GLN A 15 23.67 -5.85 26.78
CA GLN A 15 23.32 -7.19 26.30
C GLN A 15 21.92 -7.22 25.65
N LEU A 16 20.92 -6.59 26.28
CA LEU A 16 19.57 -6.51 25.72
C LEU A 16 19.54 -5.73 24.40
N GLN A 17 20.29 -4.64 24.29
CA GLN A 17 20.38 -3.85 23.06
C GLN A 17 21.01 -4.66 21.92
N ASN A 18 22.04 -5.48 22.21
CA ASN A 18 22.66 -6.37 21.24
C ASN A 18 21.73 -7.51 20.80
N GLN A 19 20.99 -8.11 21.74
CA GLN A 19 19.99 -9.15 21.43
C GLN A 19 18.86 -8.60 20.55
N LEU A 20 18.44 -7.37 20.82
CA LEU A 20 17.41 -6.68 20.03
C LEU A 20 17.87 -6.46 18.59
N ASP A 21 19.13 -6.05 18.37
CA ASP A 21 19.68 -5.89 17.03
C ASP A 21 19.73 -7.20 16.25
N GLN A 22 20.11 -8.30 16.91
CA GLN A 22 20.09 -9.63 16.30
C GLN A 22 18.66 -10.00 15.88
N THR A 23 17.72 -9.89 16.82
CA THR A 23 16.30 -10.16 16.59
C THR A 23 15.77 -9.37 15.39
N MET A 24 16.06 -8.07 15.31
CA MET A 24 15.58 -7.21 14.21
C MET A 24 16.24 -7.55 12.87
N ARG A 25 17.49 -8.04 12.85
CA ARG A 25 18.12 -8.58 11.65
C ARG A 25 17.44 -9.88 11.18
N GLU A 26 17.03 -10.75 12.11
CA GLU A 26 16.25 -11.94 11.75
C GLU A 26 14.87 -11.57 11.20
N VAL A 27 14.16 -10.64 11.84
CA VAL A 27 12.87 -10.12 11.35
C VAL A 27 13.02 -9.56 9.94
N TYR A 28 14.04 -8.74 9.68
CA TYR A 28 14.33 -8.23 8.34
C TYR A 28 14.52 -9.35 7.31
N LYS A 29 15.32 -10.37 7.62
CA LYS A 29 15.58 -11.50 6.70
C LYS A 29 14.29 -12.24 6.38
N GLN A 30 13.46 -12.51 7.39
CA GLN A 30 12.20 -13.23 7.22
C GLN A 30 11.18 -12.40 6.42
N GLU A 31 10.99 -11.13 6.79
CA GLU A 31 10.06 -10.24 6.08
C GLU A 31 10.50 -10.05 4.63
N LYS A 32 11.79 -9.83 4.37
CA LYS A 32 12.32 -9.73 3.01
C LYS A 32 11.99 -10.99 2.21
N ALA A 33 12.33 -12.18 2.72
CA ALA A 33 12.08 -13.43 2.00
C ALA A 33 10.59 -13.63 1.66
N ARG A 34 9.70 -13.39 2.64
CA ARG A 34 8.25 -13.54 2.44
C ARG A 34 7.69 -12.50 1.47
N THR A 35 8.10 -11.25 1.60
CA THR A 35 7.63 -10.17 0.71
C THR A 35 8.17 -10.31 -0.71
N THR A 36 9.41 -10.78 -0.90
CA THR A 36 9.94 -11.09 -2.23
C THR A 36 9.10 -12.14 -2.93
N SER A 37 8.81 -13.27 -2.26
CA SER A 37 7.95 -14.33 -2.81
C SER A 37 6.57 -13.78 -3.18
N HIS A 38 5.92 -13.08 -2.24
CA HIS A 38 4.61 -12.45 -2.47
C HIS A 38 4.61 -11.49 -3.67
N TYR A 39 5.67 -10.71 -3.85
CA TYR A 39 5.77 -9.79 -4.98
C TYR A 39 5.97 -10.52 -6.31
N VAL A 40 6.77 -11.59 -6.36
CA VAL A 40 6.90 -12.40 -7.58
C VAL A 40 5.55 -13.02 -7.96
N ASP A 41 4.83 -13.59 -6.99
CA ASP A 41 3.50 -14.19 -7.22
C ASP A 41 2.50 -13.13 -7.70
N LEU A 42 2.44 -11.99 -7.00
CA LEU A 42 1.57 -10.87 -7.35
C LEU A 42 1.90 -10.29 -8.73
N ALA A 43 3.17 -10.26 -9.12
CA ALA A 43 3.58 -9.71 -10.41
C ALA A 43 3.03 -10.55 -11.56
N ASN A 44 3.19 -11.88 -11.46
CA ASN A 44 2.62 -12.83 -12.40
C ASN A 44 1.09 -12.71 -12.41
N GLU A 45 0.44 -12.73 -11.25
CA GLU A 45 -1.01 -12.62 -11.15
C GLU A 45 -1.51 -11.32 -11.82
N ALA A 46 -0.93 -10.17 -11.51
CA ALA A 46 -1.35 -8.88 -12.06
C ALA A 46 -1.21 -8.83 -13.59
N TYR A 47 -0.09 -9.31 -14.13
CA TYR A 47 0.13 -9.35 -15.58
C TYR A 47 -0.88 -10.25 -16.29
N TYR A 48 -0.97 -11.52 -15.88
CA TYR A 48 -1.86 -12.49 -16.54
C TYR A 48 -3.33 -12.18 -16.32
N ARG A 49 -3.71 -11.70 -15.14
CA ARG A 49 -5.08 -11.31 -14.83
C ARG A 49 -5.52 -10.11 -15.67
N SER A 50 -4.64 -9.13 -15.87
CA SER A 50 -4.94 -7.98 -16.72
C SER A 50 -5.18 -8.40 -18.16
N ILE A 51 -4.31 -9.24 -18.74
CA ILE A 51 -4.50 -9.78 -20.09
C ILE A 51 -5.79 -10.59 -20.19
N PHE A 52 -6.04 -11.47 -19.23
CA PHE A 52 -7.28 -12.25 -19.19
C PHE A 52 -8.52 -11.34 -19.16
N ASP A 53 -8.52 -10.31 -18.32
CA ASP A 53 -9.62 -9.37 -18.23
C ASP A 53 -9.79 -8.57 -19.55
N ILE A 54 -8.70 -8.26 -20.27
CA ILE A 54 -8.74 -7.63 -21.61
C ILE A 54 -9.37 -8.58 -22.64
N GLN A 55 -8.95 -9.85 -22.69
CA GLN A 55 -9.51 -10.84 -23.59
C GLN A 55 -11.00 -11.08 -23.36
N GLN A 56 -11.40 -11.23 -22.09
CA GLN A 56 -12.81 -11.43 -21.71
C GLN A 56 -13.68 -10.23 -22.11
N ARG A 57 -13.13 -9.01 -22.08
CA ARG A 57 -13.87 -7.79 -22.43
C ARG A 57 -13.96 -7.56 -23.93
N THR A 58 -12.87 -7.78 -24.65
CA THR A 58 -12.82 -7.59 -26.11
C THR A 58 -13.49 -8.74 -26.86
N GLY A 59 -13.62 -9.92 -26.23
CA GLY A 59 -14.05 -11.15 -26.90
C GLY A 59 -12.99 -11.71 -27.86
N LEU A 60 -11.80 -11.12 -27.88
CA LEU A 60 -10.69 -11.50 -28.77
C LEU A 60 -9.73 -12.43 -28.03
N GLY A 61 -9.58 -13.65 -28.55
CA GLY A 61 -8.52 -14.56 -28.13
C GLY A 61 -7.23 -14.25 -28.90
N PHE A 62 -6.41 -13.34 -28.37
CA PHE A 62 -5.08 -13.06 -28.92
C PHE A 62 -3.99 -13.81 -28.17
N SER A 63 -2.91 -14.15 -28.86
CA SER A 63 -1.71 -14.71 -28.24
C SER A 63 -0.91 -13.62 -27.54
N PHE A 64 -0.29 -13.96 -26.42
CA PHE A 64 0.59 -13.07 -25.67
C PHE A 64 1.80 -13.84 -25.13
N SER A 65 2.87 -13.11 -24.85
CA SER A 65 4.12 -13.67 -24.33
C SER A 65 4.07 -13.83 -22.82
N ALA A 66 4.73 -14.87 -22.30
CA ALA A 66 4.98 -14.99 -20.87
C ALA A 66 5.83 -13.81 -20.39
N ILE A 67 5.56 -13.31 -19.19
CA ILE A 67 6.34 -12.21 -18.62
C ILE A 67 7.77 -12.68 -18.33
N ASP A 68 8.76 -11.90 -18.79
CA ASP A 68 10.17 -12.15 -18.52
C ASP A 68 10.45 -11.93 -17.01
N PRO A 69 11.01 -12.94 -16.30
CA PRO A 69 11.45 -12.78 -14.91
C PRO A 69 12.36 -11.56 -14.67
N ALA A 70 13.17 -11.16 -15.67
CA ALA A 70 14.03 -9.99 -15.56
C ALA A 70 13.23 -8.67 -15.45
N VAL A 71 12.02 -8.61 -16.03
CA VAL A 71 11.11 -7.46 -15.88
C VAL A 71 10.56 -7.41 -14.47
N ILE A 72 10.13 -8.55 -13.92
CA ILE A 72 9.66 -8.65 -12.54
C ILE A 72 10.75 -8.20 -11.57
N ASP A 73 11.97 -8.71 -11.73
CA ASP A 73 13.12 -8.34 -10.90
C ASP A 73 13.44 -6.84 -10.98
N ARG A 74 13.36 -6.24 -12.18
CA ARG A 74 13.57 -4.81 -12.37
C ARG A 74 12.52 -3.98 -11.63
N VAL A 75 11.25 -4.36 -11.71
CA VAL A 75 10.16 -3.62 -11.06
C VAL A 75 10.22 -3.76 -9.55
N ILE A 76 10.46 -4.97 -9.04
CA ILE A 76 10.58 -5.25 -7.60
C ILE A 76 11.78 -4.48 -6.99
N ASN A 77 12.91 -4.41 -7.70
CA ASN A 77 14.10 -3.71 -7.23
C ASN A 77 14.14 -2.22 -7.59
N SER A 78 13.10 -1.70 -8.26
CA SER A 78 13.03 -0.30 -8.68
C SER A 78 13.02 0.66 -7.49
N LYS A 79 13.65 1.83 -7.68
CA LYS A 79 13.67 2.93 -6.69
C LYS A 79 12.60 3.98 -7.00
N TRP A 80 11.40 3.53 -7.37
CA TRP A 80 10.31 4.38 -7.89
C TRP A 80 9.90 5.53 -6.95
N SER A 81 10.11 5.37 -5.64
CA SER A 81 9.93 6.42 -4.63
C SER A 81 11.18 6.58 -3.74
N GLY A 82 12.35 6.70 -4.37
CA GLY A 82 13.65 7.00 -3.73
C GLY A 82 14.42 5.77 -3.19
N ALA A 83 13.71 4.74 -2.76
CA ALA A 83 14.28 3.45 -2.32
C ALA A 83 13.53 2.27 -2.95
N ASN A 84 14.06 1.06 -2.81
CA ASN A 84 13.31 -0.17 -3.11
C ASN A 84 12.68 -0.74 -1.83
N TYR A 85 11.78 -1.72 -1.95
CA TYR A 85 11.09 -2.30 -0.80
C TYR A 85 12.06 -2.89 0.24
N SER A 86 13.12 -3.57 -0.20
CA SER A 86 14.06 -4.25 0.70
C SER A 86 14.79 -3.26 1.61
N THR A 87 15.24 -2.12 1.07
CA THR A 87 15.80 -1.03 1.85
C THR A 87 14.77 -0.43 2.81
N ARG A 88 13.50 -0.33 2.40
CA ARG A 88 12.42 0.16 3.29
C ARG A 88 12.15 -0.80 4.45
N ILE A 89 12.17 -2.11 4.23
CA ILE A 89 12.05 -3.11 5.31
C ILE A 89 13.21 -2.94 6.29
N TRP A 90 14.45 -2.87 5.77
CA TRP A 90 15.62 -2.65 6.61
C TRP A 90 15.49 -1.41 7.48
N ASN A 91 15.15 -0.27 6.87
CA ASN A 91 14.98 0.99 7.59
C ASN A 91 13.86 0.90 8.65
N ASN A 92 12.74 0.23 8.37
CA ASN A 92 11.69 0.02 9.34
C ASN A 92 12.17 -0.83 10.54
N THR A 93 12.88 -1.93 10.28
CA THR A 93 13.41 -2.80 11.35
C THR A 93 14.45 -2.08 12.20
N GLN A 94 15.29 -1.23 11.60
CA GLN A 94 16.28 -0.44 12.32
C GLN A 94 15.64 0.69 13.14
N ALA A 95 14.64 1.37 12.59
CA ALA A 95 13.89 2.39 13.33
C ALA A 95 13.19 1.78 14.56
N LEU A 96 12.57 0.61 14.41
CA LEU A 96 11.95 -0.08 15.55
C LEU A 96 12.99 -0.53 16.59
N ALA A 97 14.15 -1.05 16.16
CA ALA A 97 15.24 -1.39 17.06
C ALA A 97 15.68 -0.16 17.87
N GLN A 98 15.91 0.96 17.19
CA GLN A 98 16.36 2.20 17.81
C GLN A 98 15.33 2.73 18.83
N ASP A 99 14.05 2.80 18.45
CA ASP A 99 12.96 3.20 19.34
C ASP A 99 12.92 2.34 20.61
N LEU A 100 13.05 1.02 20.48
CA LEU A 100 13.02 0.11 21.62
C LEU A 100 14.26 0.28 22.53
N LYS A 101 15.45 0.51 21.95
CA LYS A 101 16.66 0.80 22.74
C LYS A 101 16.53 2.09 23.54
N GLU A 102 15.92 3.11 22.96
CA GLU A 102 15.63 4.38 23.63
C GLU A 102 14.65 4.18 24.79
N GLU A 103 13.57 3.42 24.59
CA GLU A 103 12.62 3.13 25.68
C GLU A 103 13.25 2.31 26.82
N LEU A 104 14.19 1.39 26.50
CA LEU A 104 14.95 0.65 27.51
C LEU A 104 15.89 1.57 28.32
N LEU A 105 16.55 2.54 27.66
CA LEU A 105 17.37 3.54 28.33
C LEU A 105 16.53 4.44 29.25
N VAL A 106 15.40 4.94 28.75
CA VAL A 106 14.50 5.77 29.55
C VAL A 106 13.99 5.00 30.76
N ASN A 107 13.61 3.73 30.59
CA ASN A 107 13.22 2.87 31.70
C ASN A 107 14.33 2.75 32.76
N LEU A 108 15.58 2.51 32.34
CA LEU A 108 16.72 2.41 33.26
C LEU A 108 16.89 3.67 34.14
N VAL A 109 16.70 4.86 33.55
CA VAL A 109 16.87 6.15 34.24
C VAL A 109 15.67 6.51 35.12
N THR A 110 14.45 6.22 34.65
CA THR A 110 13.21 6.68 35.28
C THR A 110 12.61 5.69 36.27
N GLY A 111 13.00 4.41 36.21
CA GLY A 111 12.48 3.38 37.11
C GLY A 111 11.00 3.08 36.89
N ARG A 112 10.53 3.14 35.63
CA ARG A 112 9.14 2.81 35.26
C ARG A 112 8.74 1.44 35.79
N THR A 113 7.45 1.28 36.07
CA THR A 113 6.92 -0.03 36.47
C THR A 113 6.93 -1.01 35.29
N ASP A 114 7.02 -2.30 35.58
CA ASP A 114 7.00 -3.35 34.54
C ASP A 114 5.76 -3.25 33.63
N ARG A 115 4.62 -2.85 34.20
CA ARG A 115 3.37 -2.65 33.44
C ARG A 115 3.49 -1.53 32.41
N GLU A 116 4.01 -0.38 32.81
CA GLU A 116 4.18 0.78 31.90
C GLU A 116 5.15 0.45 30.77
N VAL A 117 6.24 -0.23 31.08
CA VAL A 117 7.26 -0.63 30.11
C VAL A 117 6.67 -1.63 29.11
N ALA A 118 5.92 -2.62 29.59
CA ALA A 118 5.25 -3.60 28.73
C ALA A 118 4.26 -2.93 27.78
N GLU A 119 3.45 -1.98 28.27
CA GLU A 119 2.51 -1.23 27.43
C GLU A 119 3.22 -0.40 26.35
N ILE A 120 4.30 0.31 26.70
CA ILE A 120 5.08 1.12 25.75
C ILE A 120 5.72 0.23 24.68
N ILE A 121 6.39 -0.85 25.09
CA ILE A 121 7.03 -1.78 24.16
C ILE A 121 5.99 -2.40 23.22
N ALA A 122 4.84 -2.84 23.75
CA ALA A 122 3.76 -3.39 22.93
C ALA A 122 3.25 -2.37 21.88
N ASN A 123 3.11 -1.10 22.27
CA ASN A 123 2.71 -0.03 21.36
C ASN A 123 3.76 0.22 20.26
N LYS A 124 5.06 0.19 20.58
CA LYS A 124 6.14 0.30 19.58
C LYS A 124 6.10 -0.84 18.57
N TYR A 125 5.92 -2.08 19.02
CA TYR A 125 5.74 -3.22 18.11
C TYR A 125 4.48 -3.08 17.25
N ALA A 126 3.35 -2.62 17.81
CA ALA A 126 2.12 -2.37 17.05
C ALA A 126 2.32 -1.30 15.96
N GLN A 127 3.11 -0.25 16.25
CA GLN A 127 3.50 0.75 15.25
C GLN A 127 4.38 0.15 14.15
N GLY A 128 5.35 -0.69 14.52
CA GLY A 128 6.18 -1.46 13.58
C GLY A 128 5.35 -2.33 12.63
N ALA A 129 4.39 -3.08 13.18
CA ALA A 129 3.46 -3.90 12.40
C ALA A 129 2.60 -3.05 11.43
N SER A 130 2.12 -1.89 11.89
CA SER A 130 1.39 -0.94 11.04
C SER A 130 2.26 -0.41 9.89
N ASN A 131 3.52 -0.10 10.16
CA ASN A 131 4.49 0.36 9.15
C ASN A 131 4.80 -0.73 8.11
N ALA A 132 5.03 -1.97 8.53
CA ALA A 132 5.22 -3.10 7.63
C ALA A 132 4.00 -3.32 6.74
N ARG A 133 2.79 -3.32 7.32
CA ARG A 133 1.54 -3.48 6.57
C ARG A 133 1.33 -2.37 5.54
N ARG A 134 1.62 -1.12 5.90
CA ARG A 134 1.57 0.04 4.99
C ARG A 134 2.54 -0.12 3.84
N LEU A 135 3.76 -0.57 4.12
CA LEU A 135 4.81 -0.80 3.12
C LEU A 135 4.34 -1.85 2.11
N VAL A 136 3.97 -3.05 2.57
CA VAL A 136 3.51 -4.14 1.70
C VAL A 136 2.35 -3.69 0.83
N ARG A 137 1.34 -3.03 1.41
CA ARG A 137 0.18 -2.55 0.65
C ARG A 137 0.54 -1.56 -0.45
N THR A 138 1.52 -0.69 -0.19
CA THR A 138 1.92 0.38 -1.10
C THR A 138 2.80 -0.17 -2.22
N GLU A 139 3.76 -1.03 -1.90
CA GLU A 139 4.60 -1.70 -2.90
C GLU A 139 3.78 -2.65 -3.77
N SER A 140 2.86 -3.43 -3.20
CA SER A 140 1.93 -4.26 -3.97
C SER A 140 1.06 -3.43 -4.91
N CYS A 141 0.64 -2.23 -4.48
CA CYS A 141 -0.10 -1.32 -5.37
C CYS A 141 0.79 -0.89 -6.53
N ASN A 142 2.03 -0.44 -6.27
CA ASN A 142 2.94 -0.03 -7.35
C ASN A 142 3.20 -1.19 -8.31
N LEU A 143 3.58 -2.35 -7.78
CA LEU A 143 3.90 -3.53 -8.56
C LEU A 143 2.74 -3.96 -9.46
N ALA A 144 1.53 -4.07 -8.90
CA ALA A 144 0.36 -4.45 -9.69
C ALA A 144 0.11 -3.47 -10.84
N ASN A 145 0.17 -2.15 -10.61
CA ASN A 145 -0.03 -1.17 -11.67
C ASN A 145 1.11 -1.18 -12.70
N GLN A 146 2.36 -1.44 -12.29
CA GLN A 146 3.49 -1.59 -13.23
C GLN A 146 3.30 -2.83 -14.12
N MET A 147 2.82 -3.94 -13.58
CA MET A 147 2.52 -5.15 -14.36
C MET A 147 1.28 -4.97 -15.25
N GLU A 148 0.27 -4.21 -14.80
CA GLU A 148 -0.83 -3.78 -15.67
C GLU A 148 -0.30 -2.98 -16.86
N MET A 149 0.64 -2.05 -16.67
CA MET A 149 1.25 -1.33 -17.81
C MET A 149 1.99 -2.27 -18.77
N GLN A 150 2.74 -3.25 -18.27
CA GLN A 150 3.38 -4.25 -19.12
C GLN A 150 2.37 -5.06 -19.92
N SER A 151 1.23 -5.41 -19.32
CA SER A 151 0.14 -6.08 -20.05
C SER A 151 -0.48 -5.18 -21.12
N TYR A 152 -0.56 -3.87 -20.87
CA TYR A 152 -1.10 -2.92 -21.84
C TYR A 152 -0.16 -2.76 -23.03
N GLU A 153 1.15 -2.67 -22.78
CA GLU A 153 2.17 -2.65 -23.83
C GLU A 153 2.11 -3.92 -24.69
N GLU A 154 2.04 -5.12 -24.08
CA GLU A 154 1.90 -6.39 -24.81
C GLU A 154 0.62 -6.45 -25.66
N CYS A 155 -0.48 -5.87 -25.17
CA CYS A 155 -1.75 -5.85 -25.88
C CYS A 155 -1.89 -4.68 -26.89
N GLY A 156 -0.85 -3.85 -27.08
CA GLY A 156 -0.92 -2.68 -27.96
C GLY A 156 -1.84 -1.55 -27.47
N ILE A 157 -2.10 -1.50 -26.16
CA ILE A 157 -2.96 -0.49 -25.53
C ILE A 157 -2.11 0.72 -25.17
N GLU A 158 -2.37 1.86 -25.81
CA GLU A 158 -1.56 3.07 -25.65
C GLU A 158 -1.99 3.96 -24.47
N LYS A 159 -3.23 3.79 -23.97
CA LYS A 159 -3.82 4.67 -22.96
C LYS A 159 -4.51 3.89 -21.85
N TYR A 160 -4.40 4.40 -20.63
CA TYR A 160 -5.11 3.89 -19.47
C TYR A 160 -5.95 4.99 -18.81
N ARG A 161 -7.00 4.58 -18.11
CA ARG A 161 -7.85 5.44 -17.29
C ARG A 161 -7.57 5.20 -15.81
N PHE A 162 -7.40 6.28 -15.06
CA PHE A 162 -7.25 6.22 -13.61
C PHE A 162 -8.62 6.01 -12.95
N VAL A 163 -8.73 5.00 -12.08
CA VAL A 163 -9.97 4.64 -11.38
C VAL A 163 -9.75 4.70 -9.87
N ALA A 164 -10.41 5.66 -9.23
CA ALA A 164 -10.40 5.81 -7.78
C ALA A 164 -11.40 4.87 -7.10
N THR A 165 -11.16 4.49 -5.86
CA THR A 165 -12.20 3.81 -5.07
C THR A 165 -13.34 4.78 -4.78
N LEU A 166 -14.60 4.36 -4.95
CA LEU A 166 -15.76 5.17 -4.61
C LEU A 166 -16.16 4.92 -3.14
N ASP A 167 -15.52 5.64 -2.22
CA ASP A 167 -15.88 5.64 -0.80
C ASP A 167 -15.42 6.93 -0.07
N LEU A 168 -15.80 7.07 1.21
CA LEU A 168 -15.45 8.23 2.03
C LEU A 168 -13.95 8.35 2.37
N LYS A 169 -13.19 7.27 2.26
CA LYS A 169 -11.77 7.21 2.62
C LYS A 169 -10.85 7.61 1.47
N THR A 170 -11.32 7.60 0.22
CA THR A 170 -10.54 8.01 -0.96
C THR A 170 -9.98 9.42 -0.80
N SER A 171 -8.69 9.59 -1.10
CA SER A 171 -7.97 10.85 -0.88
C SER A 171 -8.36 11.92 -1.90
N ALA A 172 -8.20 13.19 -1.54
CA ALA A 172 -8.47 14.30 -2.47
C ALA A 172 -7.66 14.20 -3.77
N VAL A 173 -6.42 13.69 -3.71
CA VAL A 173 -5.56 13.47 -4.88
C VAL A 173 -6.18 12.44 -5.81
N CYS A 174 -6.56 11.27 -5.29
CA CYS A 174 -7.20 10.22 -6.09
C CYS A 174 -8.55 10.69 -6.67
N ARG A 175 -9.35 11.44 -5.91
CA ARG A 175 -10.64 12.00 -6.39
C ARG A 175 -10.46 12.91 -7.61
N LYS A 176 -9.39 13.72 -7.62
CA LYS A 176 -9.07 14.64 -8.73
C LYS A 176 -8.57 13.94 -9.99
N LEU A 177 -8.13 12.69 -9.88
CA LEU A 177 -7.61 11.90 -10.99
C LEU A 177 -8.63 10.89 -11.53
N ASP A 178 -9.70 10.60 -10.79
CA ASP A 178 -10.72 9.63 -11.21
C ASP A 178 -11.30 9.99 -12.58
N GLY A 179 -11.31 9.01 -13.49
CA GLY A 179 -11.81 9.15 -14.86
C GLY A 179 -10.80 9.74 -15.85
N LYS A 180 -9.67 10.30 -15.41
CA LYS A 180 -8.67 10.88 -16.31
C LYS A 180 -7.93 9.79 -17.09
N VAL A 181 -7.62 10.10 -18.34
CA VAL A 181 -6.90 9.21 -19.26
C VAL A 181 -5.48 9.70 -19.45
N PHE A 182 -4.52 8.77 -19.45
CA PHE A 182 -3.10 9.05 -19.62
C PHE A 182 -2.48 8.05 -20.60
N PRO A 183 -1.43 8.45 -21.35
CA PRO A 183 -0.63 7.52 -22.13
C PRO A 183 0.11 6.53 -21.22
N VAL A 184 0.19 5.26 -21.63
CA VAL A 184 0.95 4.21 -20.93
C VAL A 184 2.44 4.60 -20.87
N SER A 185 2.98 5.15 -21.95
CA SER A 185 4.37 5.63 -22.03
C SER A 185 4.70 6.79 -21.08
N GLU A 186 3.71 7.53 -20.60
CA GLU A 186 3.86 8.64 -19.64
C GLU A 186 3.53 8.22 -18.21
N GLN A 187 3.38 6.92 -17.94
CA GLN A 187 3.05 6.41 -16.62
C GLN A 187 4.10 6.82 -15.57
N GLN A 188 3.61 7.40 -14.48
CA GLN A 188 4.43 7.86 -13.35
C GLN A 188 3.67 7.62 -12.03
N PRO A 189 4.13 6.66 -11.21
CA PRO A 189 3.60 6.45 -9.86
C PRO A 189 3.63 7.75 -9.06
N GLY A 190 2.56 8.03 -8.31
CA GLY A 190 2.49 9.23 -7.47
C GLY A 190 2.09 10.51 -8.21
N LYS A 191 1.95 10.48 -9.55
CA LYS A 191 1.50 11.64 -10.34
C LYS A 191 0.23 11.35 -11.14
N ASN A 192 0.27 10.33 -11.99
CA ASN A 192 -0.86 9.94 -12.84
C ASN A 192 -1.21 8.45 -12.73
N CYS A 193 -0.41 7.67 -12.01
CA CYS A 193 -0.65 6.25 -11.76
C CYS A 193 -0.55 5.92 -10.27
N PRO A 194 -1.40 5.02 -9.73
CA PRO A 194 -1.27 4.55 -8.36
C PRO A 194 0.07 3.84 -8.10
N PRO A 195 0.59 3.88 -6.87
CA PRO A 195 0.02 4.49 -5.68
C PRO A 195 0.27 6.01 -5.62
N MET A 196 -0.79 6.77 -5.30
CA MET A 196 -0.70 8.23 -5.12
C MET A 196 -0.24 8.65 -3.73
N HIS A 197 -0.38 7.75 -2.75
CA HIS A 197 -0.10 7.97 -1.34
C HIS A 197 0.00 6.61 -0.64
N PRO A 198 0.53 6.55 0.61
CA PRO A 198 0.44 5.34 1.40
C PRO A 198 -1.01 4.89 1.57
N TRP A 199 -1.26 3.58 1.55
CA TRP A 199 -2.61 3.01 1.56
C TRP A 199 -3.49 3.39 0.35
N CYS A 200 -2.89 3.71 -0.80
CA CYS A 200 -3.64 3.92 -2.04
C CYS A 200 -4.47 2.67 -2.41
N ARG A 201 -5.73 2.90 -2.80
CA ARG A 201 -6.69 1.85 -3.21
C ARG A 201 -7.22 2.07 -4.63
N SER A 202 -6.74 3.12 -5.29
CA SER A 202 -6.99 3.36 -6.71
C SER A 202 -6.24 2.34 -7.57
N THR A 203 -6.73 2.15 -8.78
CA THR A 203 -6.23 1.21 -9.80
C THR A 203 -6.31 1.88 -11.17
N THR A 204 -5.86 1.18 -12.20
CA THR A 204 -6.01 1.60 -13.59
C THR A 204 -6.83 0.60 -14.37
N ILE A 205 -7.42 1.06 -15.47
CA ILE A 205 -8.02 0.18 -16.47
C ILE A 205 -7.53 0.63 -17.84
N CYS A 206 -7.46 -0.29 -18.80
CA CYS A 206 -7.28 0.08 -20.19
C CYS A 206 -8.44 0.98 -20.66
N VAL A 207 -8.13 1.91 -21.57
CA VAL A 207 -9.21 2.69 -22.22
C VAL A 207 -9.95 1.76 -23.17
N ILE A 208 -11.26 1.69 -22.97
CA ILE A 208 -12.23 1.05 -23.85
C ILE A 208 -13.25 2.11 -24.28
N ASP A 209 -13.99 1.82 -25.36
CA ASP A 209 -14.95 2.74 -25.95
C ASP A 209 -16.01 3.20 -24.92
N GLU A 210 -16.47 4.44 -25.05
CA GLU A 210 -17.40 5.07 -24.09
C GLU A 210 -18.72 4.32 -23.97
N ILE A 211 -19.20 3.76 -25.08
CA ILE A 211 -20.42 2.95 -25.14
C ILE A 211 -20.25 1.70 -24.27
N ASP A 212 -19.13 1.00 -24.39
CA ASP A 212 -18.84 -0.20 -23.60
C ASP A 212 -18.67 0.13 -22.12
N MET A 213 -18.04 1.25 -21.78
CA MET A 213 -17.94 1.73 -20.40
C MET A 213 -19.31 1.95 -19.75
N SER A 214 -20.25 2.54 -20.47
CA SER A 214 -21.59 2.84 -19.94
C SER A 214 -22.39 1.57 -19.60
N ASN A 215 -22.11 0.45 -20.28
CA ASN A 215 -22.72 -0.85 -20.02
C ASN A 215 -22.03 -1.62 -18.87
N MET A 216 -20.87 -1.15 -18.41
CA MET A 216 -20.12 -1.79 -17.33
C MET A 216 -20.50 -1.21 -15.96
N LYS A 217 -20.16 -1.98 -14.92
CA LYS A 217 -20.35 -1.58 -13.53
C LYS A 217 -19.03 -1.59 -12.77
N ARG A 218 -18.81 -0.59 -11.92
CA ARG A 218 -17.72 -0.54 -10.95
C ARG A 218 -18.25 -0.67 -9.52
N ARG A 219 -17.38 -1.11 -8.62
CA ARG A 219 -17.70 -1.21 -7.19
C ARG A 219 -17.68 0.17 -6.53
N ALA A 220 -18.68 0.43 -5.69
CA ALA A 220 -18.74 1.54 -4.77
C ALA A 220 -19.03 1.03 -3.35
N ARG A 221 -18.85 1.90 -2.36
CA ARG A 221 -19.17 1.58 -0.97
C ARG A 221 -20.19 2.58 -0.47
N ASP A 222 -21.31 2.08 0.02
CA ASP A 222 -22.35 2.90 0.64
C ASP A 222 -21.76 3.70 1.83
N PRO A 223 -21.97 5.03 1.88
CA PRO A 223 -21.33 5.89 2.87
C PRO A 223 -21.88 5.70 4.29
N VAL A 224 -23.10 5.18 4.44
CA VAL A 224 -23.78 5.00 5.74
C VAL A 224 -23.56 3.58 6.27
N THR A 225 -23.91 2.58 5.46
CA THR A 225 -23.86 1.16 5.84
C THR A 225 -22.47 0.56 5.69
N GLY A 226 -21.63 1.14 4.84
CA GLY A 226 -20.32 0.58 4.50
C GLY A 226 -20.38 -0.70 3.66
N LYS A 227 -21.55 -1.10 3.15
CA LYS A 227 -21.69 -2.26 2.26
C LYS A 227 -21.22 -1.93 0.85
N THR A 228 -20.71 -2.93 0.15
CA THR A 228 -20.30 -2.79 -1.26
C THR A 228 -21.53 -2.86 -2.15
N ASN A 229 -21.64 -1.92 -3.09
CA ASN A 229 -22.65 -1.92 -4.15
C ASN A 229 -21.96 -1.72 -5.52
N THR A 230 -22.75 -1.80 -6.59
CA THR A 230 -22.29 -1.56 -7.96
C THR A 230 -22.97 -0.33 -8.54
N VAL A 231 -22.19 0.48 -9.27
CA VAL A 231 -22.63 1.69 -9.97
C VAL A 231 -22.10 1.65 -11.41
N PRO A 232 -22.63 2.44 -12.35
CA PRO A 232 -22.07 2.56 -13.70
C PRO A 232 -20.56 2.80 -13.69
N ALA A 233 -19.81 2.19 -14.61
CA ALA A 233 -18.34 2.23 -14.60
C ALA A 233 -17.76 3.60 -14.97
N ASP A 234 -18.50 4.39 -15.73
CA ASP A 234 -18.22 5.77 -16.11
C ASP A 234 -18.45 6.77 -14.96
N MET A 235 -19.24 6.41 -13.94
CA MET A 235 -19.50 7.26 -12.77
C MET A 235 -18.19 7.66 -12.09
N THR A 236 -17.91 8.96 -12.09
CA THR A 236 -16.77 9.56 -11.40
C THR A 236 -17.02 9.69 -9.90
N TYR A 237 -15.95 9.89 -9.14
CA TYR A 237 -16.03 10.13 -7.71
C TYR A 237 -16.90 11.33 -7.36
N ASN A 238 -16.81 12.41 -8.13
CA ASN A 238 -17.58 13.63 -7.86
C ASN A 238 -19.08 13.40 -8.05
N GLU A 239 -19.47 12.66 -9.09
CA GLU A 239 -20.86 12.27 -9.32
C GLU A 239 -21.35 11.34 -8.20
N TRP A 240 -20.58 10.32 -7.87
CA TRP A 240 -20.88 9.42 -6.76
C TRP A 240 -21.06 10.19 -5.44
N TYR A 241 -20.17 11.14 -5.14
CA TYR A 241 -20.22 11.95 -3.93
C TYR A 241 -21.45 12.87 -3.90
N ASN A 242 -21.77 13.51 -5.02
CA ASN A 242 -22.96 14.36 -5.13
C ASN A 242 -24.26 13.57 -4.96
N GLN A 243 -24.32 12.34 -5.47
CA GLN A 243 -25.50 11.49 -5.35
C GLN A 243 -25.63 10.84 -3.97
N ASN A 244 -24.52 10.45 -3.33
CA ASN A 244 -24.54 9.58 -2.16
C ASN A 244 -24.16 10.28 -0.84
N VAL A 245 -23.51 11.44 -0.89
CA VAL A 245 -23.00 12.10 0.31
C VAL A 245 -23.54 13.52 0.46
N LYS A 246 -23.36 14.37 -0.55
CA LYS A 246 -23.72 15.80 -0.48
C LYS A 246 -25.22 15.97 -0.21
N GLY A 247 -25.57 16.72 0.85
CA GLY A 247 -26.96 16.98 1.22
C GLY A 247 -27.65 15.84 1.98
N LYS A 248 -26.92 14.76 2.31
CA LYS A 248 -27.41 13.63 3.12
C LYS A 248 -26.77 13.68 4.50
N ALA A 249 -27.53 14.13 5.51
CA ALA A 249 -27.04 14.39 6.86
C ALA A 249 -26.27 13.22 7.49
N GLU A 250 -26.77 11.99 7.35
CA GLU A 250 -26.11 10.79 7.89
C GLU A 250 -24.78 10.49 7.19
N ALA A 251 -24.73 10.62 5.86
CA ALA A 251 -23.52 10.38 5.08
C ALA A 251 -22.44 11.45 5.37
N GLU A 252 -22.84 12.72 5.53
CA GLU A 252 -21.94 13.81 5.91
C GLU A 252 -21.40 13.63 7.33
N ALA A 253 -22.23 13.15 8.27
CA ALA A 253 -21.79 12.81 9.62
C ALA A 253 -20.74 11.69 9.58
N LYS A 254 -20.95 10.66 8.74
CA LYS A 254 -19.98 9.57 8.53
C LYS A 254 -18.69 10.07 7.86
N GLU A 255 -18.77 11.02 6.94
CA GLU A 255 -17.57 11.63 6.36
C GLU A 255 -16.76 12.37 7.43
N LYS A 256 -17.42 13.18 8.28
CA LYS A 256 -16.75 13.87 9.40
C LYS A 256 -16.09 12.88 10.36
N GLU A 257 -16.76 11.78 10.68
CA GLU A 257 -16.21 10.71 11.51
C GLU A 257 -14.98 10.05 10.85
N ALA A 258 -15.06 9.75 9.55
CA ALA A 258 -13.96 9.14 8.81
C ALA A 258 -12.72 10.04 8.73
N ARG A 259 -12.89 11.37 8.68
CA ARG A 259 -11.79 12.33 8.69
C ARG A 259 -11.07 12.42 10.04
N LYS A 260 -11.77 12.18 11.16
CA LYS A 260 -11.16 12.16 12.51
C LYS A 260 -10.29 10.95 12.78
N ARG A 261 -10.48 9.85 12.03
CA ARG A 261 -9.74 8.59 12.16
C ARG A 261 -8.49 8.50 11.28
N LYS A 262 -8.22 9.53 10.47
CA LYS A 262 -7.03 9.66 9.64
C LYS A 262 -5.97 10.46 10.37
#